data_AF-A0A410G9I2-F1
#
_entry.id   AF-A0A410G9I2-F1
#
_cell.length_a   1.000
_cell.length_b   1.000
_cell.length_c   1.000
_cell.angle_alpha   90.00
_cell.angle_beta   90.00
_cell.angle_gamma   90.00
#
_symmetry.space_group_name_H-M   'P 1'
#
loop_
_entity.id
_entity.type
_entity.pdbx_description
1 polymer ?
#
loop_
_entity_poly.entity_id
_entity_poly.type
_entity_poly.pdbx_seq_one_letter_code
_entity_poly.pdbx_strand_id
1 'polypeptide(L)'
;MLLDLARDGAAQAGKQLQTLTTERVNADQQLSMLLVYRQDYAERLQKATEIGLSASNYHNFRQFIATLDDAISQQNRVVAQIDARIEQGRQHWYAEKRRVNSFEALQSRERRLLQLRENRAEQLASDEISANLYRRARQQH
;
A
#
# COMPACT_ATOMS: atom_id res chain seq x y z
N MET A 1 18.69 4.90 -12.85
CA MET A 1 19.23 4.85 -11.48
C MET A 1 18.35 5.57 -10.44
N LEU A 2 17.96 6.85 -10.60
CA LEU A 2 17.07 7.53 -9.61
C LEU A 2 15.58 7.19 -9.77
N LEU A 3 15.09 7.08 -11.01
CA LEU A 3 13.72 6.67 -11.28
C LEU A 3 13.48 5.21 -10.84
N ASP A 4 14.43 4.32 -11.12
CA ASP A 4 14.35 2.91 -10.73
C ASP A 4 14.31 2.78 -9.20
N LEU A 5 15.19 3.50 -8.49
CA LEU A 5 15.16 3.54 -7.02
C LEU A 5 13.82 4.04 -6.46
N ALA A 6 13.22 5.06 -7.06
CA ALA A 6 11.90 5.55 -6.63
C ALA A 6 10.79 4.53 -6.92
N ARG A 7 10.87 3.80 -8.04
CA ARG A 7 9.92 2.73 -8.39
C ARG A 7 10.03 1.56 -7.42
N ASP A 8 11.25 1.17 -7.07
CA ASP A 8 11.51 0.13 -6.09
C ASP A 8 10.99 0.53 -4.71
N GLY A 9 11.21 1.77 -4.29
CA GLY A 9 10.65 2.32 -3.05
C GLY A 9 9.11 2.28 -3.02
N ALA A 10 8.46 2.73 -4.09
CA ALA A 10 7.00 2.66 -4.21
C ALA A 10 6.47 1.21 -4.22
N ALA A 11 7.18 0.28 -4.86
CA ALA A 11 6.82 -1.13 -4.87
C ALA A 11 6.98 -1.78 -3.48
N GLN A 12 8.06 -1.45 -2.76
CA GLN A 12 8.31 -1.93 -1.42
C GLN A 12 7.26 -1.41 -0.42
N ALA A 13 6.94 -0.11 -0.48
CA ALA A 13 5.88 0.49 0.33
C ALA A 13 4.52 -0.16 0.03
N GLY A 14 4.24 -0.46 -1.24
CA GLY A 14 3.02 -1.19 -1.64
C GLY A 14 2.96 -2.61 -1.07
N LYS A 15 4.07 -3.35 -1.09
CA LYS A 15 4.15 -4.69 -0.47
C LYS A 15 3.92 -4.65 1.04
N GLN A 16 4.53 -3.68 1.73
CA GLN A 16 4.33 -3.49 3.17
C GLN A 16 2.87 -3.19 3.51
N LEU A 17 2.20 -2.34 2.73
CA LEU A 17 0.76 -2.09 2.87
C LEU A 17 -0.09 -3.33 2.68
N GLN A 18 0.25 -4.17 1.71
CA GLN A 18 -0.44 -5.44 1.49
C GLN A 18 -0.31 -6.35 2.72
N THR A 19 0.90 -6.48 3.27
CA THR A 19 1.15 -7.25 4.51
C THR A 19 0.32 -6.71 5.68
N LEU A 20 0.32 -5.39 5.91
CA LEU A 20 -0.46 -4.77 6.98
C LEU A 20 -1.97 -4.98 6.80
N THR A 21 -2.47 -4.94 5.57
CA THR A 21 -3.87 -5.20 5.26
C THR A 21 -4.25 -6.65 5.58
N THR A 22 -3.38 -7.61 5.26
CA THR A 22 -3.57 -9.01 5.64
C THR A 22 -3.50 -9.20 7.15
N GLU A 23 -2.55 -8.56 7.84
CA GLU A 23 -2.46 -8.56 9.31
C GLU A 23 -3.76 -8.04 9.94
N ARG A 24 -4.34 -6.97 9.38
CA ARG A 24 -5.63 -6.44 9.83
C ARG A 24 -6.73 -7.49 9.69
N VAL A 25 -6.91 -8.06 8.50
CA VAL A 25 -7.98 -9.07 8.28
C VAL A 25 -7.87 -10.21 9.29
N ASN A 26 -6.65 -10.69 9.56
CA ASN A 26 -6.44 -11.75 10.56
C ASN A 26 -6.79 -11.28 11.99
N ALA A 27 -6.42 -10.04 12.35
CA ALA A 27 -6.74 -9.47 13.65
C ALA A 27 -8.25 -9.29 13.86
N ASP A 28 -8.99 -8.90 12.81
CA ASP A 28 -10.46 -8.78 12.85
C ASP A 28 -11.13 -10.16 12.96
N GLN A 29 -10.60 -11.18 12.27
CA GLN A 29 -11.08 -12.56 12.42
C GLN A 29 -10.91 -13.07 13.85
N GLN A 30 -9.75 -12.82 14.48
CA GLN A 30 -9.51 -13.17 15.88
C GLN A 30 -10.47 -12.43 16.83
N LEU A 31 -10.69 -11.13 16.61
CA LEU A 31 -11.64 -10.35 17.39
C LEU A 31 -13.06 -10.91 17.27
N SER A 32 -13.48 -11.24 16.05
CA SER A 32 -14.80 -11.85 15.80
C SER A 32 -14.96 -13.17 16.53
N MET A 33 -13.95 -14.06 16.49
CA MET A 33 -13.98 -15.32 17.25
C MET A 33 -14.10 -15.09 18.77
N LEU A 34 -13.37 -14.12 19.32
CA LEU A 34 -13.46 -13.79 20.76
C LEU A 34 -14.86 -13.28 21.13
N LEU A 35 -15.48 -12.45 20.29
CA LEU A 35 -16.84 -11.93 20.50
C LEU A 35 -17.88 -13.06 20.44
N VAL A 36 -17.77 -13.96 19.47
CA VAL A 36 -18.63 -15.15 19.37
C VAL A 36 -18.49 -16.02 20.62
N TYR A 37 -17.25 -16.33 21.04
CA TYR A 37 -17.03 -17.13 22.24
C TYR A 37 -17.58 -16.47 23.51
N ARG A 38 -17.42 -15.15 23.65
CA ARG A 38 -17.99 -14.40 24.78
C ARG A 38 -19.51 -14.53 24.81
N GLN A 39 -20.17 -14.38 23.66
CA GLN A 39 -21.62 -14.49 23.55
C GLN A 39 -22.11 -15.90 23.90
N ASP A 40 -21.51 -16.93 23.30
CA ASP A 40 -21.83 -18.34 23.57
C ASP A 40 -21.69 -18.67 25.07
N TYR A 41 -20.65 -18.12 25.71
CA TYR A 41 -20.39 -18.39 27.12
C TYR A 41 -21.36 -17.65 28.04
N ALA A 42 -21.78 -16.42 27.68
CA ALA A 42 -22.81 -15.69 28.39
C ALA A 42 -24.17 -16.40 28.32
N GLU A 43 -24.54 -16.95 27.16
CA GLU A 43 -25.78 -17.72 26.99
C GLU A 43 -25.77 -19.01 27.82
N ARG A 44 -24.62 -19.70 27.89
CA ARG A 44 -24.45 -20.89 28.75
C ARG A 44 -24.64 -20.54 30.22
N LEU A 45 -24.08 -19.41 30.68
CA LEU A 45 -24.27 -18.95 32.05
C LEU A 45 -25.75 -18.65 32.34
N GLN A 46 -26.46 -17.98 31.42
CA GLN A 46 -27.88 -17.68 31.59
C GLN A 46 -28.70 -18.97 31.78
N LYS A 47 -28.55 -19.94 30.86
CA LYS A 47 -29.24 -21.25 30.94
C LYS A 47 -28.89 -22.02 32.22
N ALA A 48 -27.62 -22.00 32.61
CA ALA A 48 -27.17 -22.72 33.80
C ALA A 48 -27.66 -22.06 35.10
N THR A 49 -27.89 -20.74 35.10
CA THR A 49 -28.47 -20.02 36.23
C THR A 49 -29.96 -20.34 36.39
N GLU A 50 -30.70 -20.54 35.29
CA GLU A 50 -32.12 -20.96 35.31
C GLU A 50 -32.32 -22.35 35.95
N ILE A 51 -31.35 -23.25 35.81
CA ILE A 51 -31.38 -24.62 36.37
C ILE A 51 -30.90 -24.65 37.84
N GLY A 52 -30.24 -23.57 38.29
CA GLY A 52 -29.59 -23.49 39.59
C GLY A 52 -28.10 -23.84 39.50
N LEU A 53 -27.24 -22.94 39.99
CA LEU A 53 -25.79 -23.05 39.88
C LEU A 53 -25.13 -22.98 41.27
N SER A 54 -24.08 -23.78 41.49
CA SER A 54 -23.26 -23.62 42.69
C SER A 54 -22.49 -22.30 42.67
N ALA A 55 -22.21 -21.74 43.85
CA ALA A 55 -21.43 -20.51 43.97
C ALA A 55 -20.02 -20.62 43.34
N SER A 56 -19.38 -21.78 43.44
CA SER A 56 -18.07 -22.05 42.84
C SER A 56 -18.12 -22.00 41.31
N ASN A 57 -19.13 -22.63 40.71
CA ASN A 57 -19.32 -22.60 39.26
C ASN A 57 -19.60 -21.17 38.78
N TYR A 58 -20.42 -20.41 39.52
CA TYR A 58 -20.76 -19.03 39.17
C TYR A 58 -19.51 -18.14 39.16
N HIS A 59 -18.65 -18.31 40.17
CA HIS A 59 -17.38 -17.62 40.26
C HIS A 59 -16.47 -17.96 39.07
N ASN A 60 -16.32 -19.24 38.73
CA ASN A 60 -15.52 -19.68 37.58
C ASN A 60 -16.02 -19.06 36.26
N PHE A 61 -17.34 -19.01 36.05
CA PHE A 61 -17.94 -18.36 34.88
C PHE A 61 -17.59 -16.88 34.80
N ARG A 62 -17.77 -16.15 35.91
CA ARG A 62 -17.46 -14.72 35.99
C ARG A 62 -15.98 -14.45 35.69
N GLN A 63 -15.08 -15.28 36.22
CA GLN A 63 -13.65 -15.15 35.96
C GLN A 63 -13.31 -15.38 34.49
N PHE A 64 -13.89 -16.40 33.86
CA PHE A 64 -13.64 -16.67 32.44
C PHE A 64 -14.18 -15.56 31.52
N ILE A 65 -15.36 -15.02 31.81
CA ILE A 65 -15.88 -13.85 31.09
C ILE A 65 -14.95 -12.65 31.22
N ALA A 66 -14.44 -12.37 32.43
CA ALA A 66 -13.46 -11.29 32.62
C ALA A 66 -12.20 -11.50 31.77
N THR A 67 -11.68 -12.74 31.70
CA THR A 67 -10.54 -13.07 30.83
C THR A 67 -10.84 -12.85 29.35
N LEU A 68 -12.04 -13.19 28.87
CA LEU A 68 -12.45 -12.93 27.49
C LEU A 68 -12.57 -11.43 27.21
N ASP A 69 -13.10 -10.66 28.16
CA ASP A 69 -13.25 -9.20 28.04
C ASP A 69 -11.90 -8.50 27.94
N ASP A 70 -10.93 -8.96 28.74
CA ASP A 70 -9.55 -8.50 28.68
C ASP A 70 -8.90 -8.86 27.35
N ALA A 71 -9.09 -10.08 26.85
CA ALA A 71 -8.57 -10.51 25.54
C ALA A 71 -9.17 -9.70 24.39
N ILE A 72 -10.49 -9.45 24.41
CA ILE A 72 -11.19 -8.60 23.42
C ILE A 72 -10.62 -7.18 23.47
N SER A 73 -10.42 -6.64 24.68
CA SER A 73 -9.84 -5.30 24.85
C SER A 73 -8.43 -5.21 24.30
N GLN A 74 -7.60 -6.24 24.51
CA GLN A 74 -6.26 -6.34 23.95
C GLN A 74 -6.31 -6.43 22.41
N GLN A 75 -7.17 -7.28 21.87
CA GLN A 75 -7.31 -7.46 20.42
C GLN A 75 -7.79 -6.17 19.74
N ASN A 76 -8.72 -5.42 20.35
CA ASN A 76 -9.11 -4.10 19.86
C ASN A 76 -7.95 -3.10 19.80
N ARG A 77 -7.01 -3.15 20.76
CA ARG A 77 -5.80 -2.32 20.71
C ARG A 77 -4.87 -2.74 19.56
N VAL A 78 -4.71 -4.04 19.32
CA VAL A 78 -3.93 -4.56 18.19
C VAL A 78 -4.52 -4.07 16.86
N VAL A 79 -5.83 -4.23 16.69
CA VAL A 79 -6.61 -3.71 15.55
C VAL A 79 -6.34 -2.22 15.35
N ALA A 80 -6.50 -1.38 16.38
CA ALA A 80 -6.25 0.05 16.29
C ALA A 80 -4.79 0.41 15.93
N GLN A 81 -3.81 -0.33 16.46
CA GLN A 81 -2.39 -0.15 16.12
C GLN A 81 -2.11 -0.49 14.65
N ILE A 82 -2.71 -1.56 14.14
CA ILE A 82 -2.58 -1.94 12.73
C ILE A 82 -3.21 -0.87 11.83
N ASP A 83 -4.38 -0.32 12.19
CA ASP A 83 -5.00 0.79 11.44
C ASP A 83 -4.06 2.01 11.35
N ALA A 84 -3.46 2.40 12.46
CA ALA A 84 -2.51 3.50 12.49
C ALA A 84 -1.29 3.23 11.58
N ARG A 85 -0.78 2.00 11.58
CA ARG A 85 0.34 1.58 10.70
C ARG A 85 -0.08 1.56 9.23
N ILE A 86 -1.29 1.13 8.90
CA ILE A 86 -1.84 1.17 7.53
C ILE A 86 -1.90 2.62 7.05
N GLU A 87 -2.41 3.54 7.88
CA GLU A 87 -2.53 4.95 7.48
C GLU A 87 -1.15 5.59 7.24
N GLN A 88 -0.18 5.36 8.14
CA GLN A 88 1.19 5.79 7.94
C GLN A 88 1.81 5.18 6.67
N GLY A 89 1.59 3.89 6.44
CA GLY A 89 2.03 3.19 5.24
C GLY A 89 1.45 3.78 3.95
N ARG A 90 0.17 4.19 3.97
CA ARG A 90 -0.50 4.83 2.82
C ARG A 90 0.15 6.16 2.50
N GLN A 91 0.40 6.98 3.51
CA GLN A 91 1.07 8.26 3.34
C GLN A 91 2.48 8.10 2.77
N HIS A 92 3.23 7.12 3.27
CA HIS A 92 4.56 6.79 2.73
C HIS A 92 4.49 6.34 1.28
N TRP A 93 3.58 5.41 0.94
CA TRP A 93 3.39 4.95 -0.42
C TRP A 93 3.00 6.07 -1.39
N TYR A 94 2.12 6.97 -0.99
CA TYR A 94 1.77 8.15 -1.79
C TYR A 94 2.97 9.09 -2.00
N ALA A 95 3.82 9.26 -0.99
CA ALA A 95 5.03 10.07 -1.13
C ALA A 95 6.01 9.46 -2.15
N GLU A 96 6.24 8.14 -2.11
CA GLU A 96 7.08 7.46 -3.09
C GLU A 96 6.47 7.50 -4.50
N LYS A 97 5.14 7.34 -4.64
CA LYS A 97 4.46 7.49 -5.93
C LYS A 97 4.59 8.90 -6.50
N ARG A 98 4.51 9.95 -5.66
CA ARG A 98 4.78 11.33 -6.11
C ARG A 98 6.21 11.48 -6.62
N ARG A 99 7.19 10.91 -5.90
CA ARG A 99 8.61 10.93 -6.30
C ARG A 99 8.84 10.24 -7.64
N VAL A 100 8.22 9.08 -7.87
CA VAL A 100 8.23 8.39 -9.18
C VAL A 100 7.73 9.32 -10.27
N ASN A 101 6.53 9.89 -10.11
CA ASN A 101 5.92 10.76 -11.11
C ASN A 101 6.81 11.97 -11.43
N SER A 102 7.45 12.58 -10.42
CA SER A 102 8.38 13.69 -10.62
C SER A 102 9.59 13.28 -11.49
N PHE A 103 10.19 12.13 -11.22
CA PHE A 103 11.32 11.65 -12.03
C PHE A 103 10.90 11.24 -13.45
N GLU A 104 9.72 10.65 -13.63
CA GLU A 104 9.18 10.33 -14.95
C GLU A 104 8.95 11.61 -15.78
N ALA A 105 8.44 12.67 -15.16
CA ALA A 105 8.26 13.96 -15.82
C ALA A 105 9.61 14.57 -16.27
N LEU A 106 10.63 14.52 -15.42
CA LEU A 106 11.98 15.00 -15.76
C LEU A 106 12.58 14.20 -16.92
N GLN A 107 12.53 12.86 -16.86
CA GLN A 107 13.05 12.00 -17.91
C GLN A 107 12.32 12.23 -19.24
N SER A 108 10.99 12.38 -19.21
CA SER A 108 10.19 12.68 -20.40
C SER A 108 10.60 14.01 -21.04
N ARG A 109 10.83 15.05 -20.20
CA ARG A 109 11.31 16.35 -20.67
C ARG A 109 12.69 16.26 -21.32
N GLU A 110 13.63 15.55 -20.70
CA GLU A 110 14.97 15.35 -21.25
C GLU A 110 14.93 14.63 -22.60
N ARG A 111 14.16 13.54 -22.71
CA ARG A 111 13.95 12.82 -23.97
C ARG A 111 13.39 13.72 -25.06
N ARG A 112 12.40 14.57 -24.73
CA ARG A 112 11.83 15.52 -25.70
C ARG A 112 12.86 16.55 -26.17
N LEU A 113 13.70 17.06 -25.28
CA LEU A 113 14.76 18.00 -25.65
C LEU A 113 15.84 17.35 -26.53
N LEU A 114 16.20 16.09 -26.25
CA LEU A 114 17.12 15.32 -27.08
C LEU A 114 16.54 15.10 -28.48
N GLN A 115 15.30 14.64 -28.58
CA GLN A 115 14.62 14.44 -29.86
C GLN A 115 14.57 15.72 -30.71
N LEU A 116 14.29 16.87 -30.08
CA LEU A 116 14.27 18.16 -30.78
C LEU A 116 15.65 18.55 -31.33
N ARG A 117 16.74 18.20 -30.61
CA ARG A 117 18.12 18.45 -31.07
C ARG A 117 18.49 17.52 -32.22
N GLU A 118 18.17 16.24 -32.11
CA GLU A 118 18.40 15.24 -33.15
C GLU A 118 17.66 15.60 -34.44
N ASN A 119 16.36 15.90 -34.35
CA ASN A 119 15.56 16.33 -35.51
C ASN A 119 16.15 17.58 -36.18
N ARG A 120 16.66 18.55 -35.41
CA ARG A 120 17.30 19.75 -35.97
C ARG A 120 18.63 19.42 -36.66
N ALA A 121 19.44 18.54 -36.09
CA ALA A 121 20.69 18.11 -36.69
C ALA A 121 20.45 17.34 -38.01
N GLU A 122 19.47 16.45 -38.02
CA GLU A 122 19.03 15.71 -39.23
C GLU A 122 18.51 16.65 -40.32
N GLN A 123 17.69 17.64 -39.95
CA GLN A 123 17.19 18.64 -40.89
C GLN A 123 18.33 19.44 -41.52
N LEU A 124 19.28 19.94 -40.72
CA LEU A 124 20.44 20.67 -41.23
C LEU A 124 21.30 19.83 -42.18
N ALA A 125 21.56 18.55 -41.84
CA ALA A 125 22.32 17.65 -42.70
C ALA A 125 21.59 17.37 -44.03
N SER A 126 20.26 17.19 -43.98
CA SER A 126 19.43 16.99 -45.18
C SER A 126 19.43 18.22 -46.08
N ASP A 127 19.30 19.42 -45.50
CA ASP A 127 19.35 20.68 -46.22
C ASP A 127 20.72 20.88 -46.90
N GLU A 128 21.82 20.55 -46.22
CA GLU A 128 23.18 20.63 -46.78
C GLU A 128 23.37 19.69 -47.97
N ILE A 129 22.93 18.45 -47.85
CA ILE A 129 22.98 17.46 -48.96
C ILE A 129 22.17 18.00 -50.15
N SER A 130 20.96 18.49 -49.90
CA SER A 130 20.08 19.02 -50.95
C SER A 130 20.69 20.24 -51.65
N ALA A 131 21.28 21.17 -50.89
CA ALA A 131 21.97 22.33 -51.43
C ALA A 131 23.22 21.94 -52.25
N ASN A 132 23.97 20.92 -51.81
CA ASN A 132 25.13 20.39 -52.54
C ASN A 132 24.73 19.73 -53.86
N LEU A 133 23.67 18.92 -53.85
CA LEU A 133 23.12 18.30 -55.07
C LEU A 133 22.63 19.37 -56.07
N TYR A 134 21.90 20.38 -55.58
CA TYR A 134 21.43 21.49 -56.40
C TYR A 134 22.59 22.28 -57.04
N ARG A 135 23.64 22.60 -56.26
CA ARG A 135 24.84 23.28 -56.78
C ARG A 135 25.55 22.48 -57.88
N ARG A 136 25.69 21.16 -57.70
CA ARG A 136 26.32 20.28 -58.71
C ARG A 136 25.51 20.22 -60.00
N ALA A 137 24.19 20.06 -59.92
CA ALA A 137 23.32 20.05 -61.09
C ALA A 137 23.41 21.37 -61.89
N ARG A 138 23.60 22.49 -61.19
CA ARG A 138 23.70 23.82 -61.81
C ARG A 138 25.06 24.13 -62.45
N GLN A 139 26.11 23.39 -62.09
CA GLN A 139 27.46 23.52 -62.68
C GLN A 139 27.67 22.64 -63.92
N GLN A 140 26.75 21.70 -64.20
CA GLN A 140 26.81 20.81 -65.37
C GLN A 140 26.05 21.35 -66.60
N HIS A 141 25.44 22.52 -66.48
CA HIS A 141 24.81 23.29 -67.56
C HIS A 141 25.62 24.56 -67.82
#